data_AF-A0A834FNT3-F1
#
_entry.id   AF-A0A834FNT3-F1
#
_cell.length_a   1.000
_cell.length_b   1.000
_cell.length_c   1.000
_cell.angle_alpha   90.00
_cell.angle_beta   90.00
_cell.angle_gamma   90.00
#
_symmetry.space_group_name_H-M   'P 1'
#
loop_
_entity.id
_entity.type
_entity.pdbx_description
1 polymer ?
#
loop_
_entity_poly.entity_id
_entity_poly.type
_entity_poly.pdbx_seq_one_letter_code
_entity_poly.pdbx_strand_id
1 'polypeptide(L)'
;PFLSVMHARAHCAKCEIKWSTRNQEGVGTTLGEEVEQVNSFLSRCALTTKYMSKPARTNMLTVHAMGWNERKRKNLQRALCSRFSKIVNNIKTASLNLSKMQEGIQCTDDTLKLWVDEVKEWALVTLVLVSTAIPGDVTGLQESIENLFLSIRQKKHYIYRDYDRNKKRHNVTVKIAQQKRRLLQKIEQYNQQSAADQVDVTTVQQKLSAKTPDSMIWPC
;
A
#
# COMPACT_ATOMS: atom_id res chain seq x y z
N PRO A 1 16.14 -2.07 5.52
CA PRO A 1 15.32 -3.15 6.12
C PRO A 1 14.23 -3.65 5.14
N PHE A 2 14.28 -4.93 4.75
CA PHE A 2 13.33 -5.61 3.83
C PHE A 2 11.96 -5.91 4.48
N LEU A 3 11.57 -5.14 5.49
CA LEU A 3 10.47 -5.46 6.42
C LEU A 3 9.10 -5.59 5.72
N SER A 4 8.85 -4.78 4.69
CA SER A 4 7.57 -4.83 3.95
C SER A 4 7.45 -6.02 2.99
N VAL A 5 8.57 -6.63 2.59
CA VAL A 5 8.61 -7.81 1.72
C VAL A 5 8.46 -9.09 2.54
N MET A 6 9.14 -9.17 3.70
CA MET A 6 9.11 -10.36 4.56
C MET A 6 7.75 -10.60 5.23
N HIS A 7 7.01 -9.54 5.58
CA HIS A 7 5.63 -9.67 6.08
C HIS A 7 4.58 -9.63 4.95
N ALA A 8 4.99 -9.95 3.71
CA ALA A 8 4.17 -9.98 2.50
C ALA A 8 3.12 -8.85 2.47
N ARG A 9 3.58 -7.59 2.31
CA ARG A 9 2.74 -6.40 2.10
C ARG A 9 1.28 -6.55 2.56
N ALA A 10 1.04 -6.38 3.86
CA ALA A 10 -0.28 -6.06 4.36
C ALA A 10 -1.41 -6.99 3.90
N HIS A 11 -1.33 -8.27 4.26
CA HIS A 11 -2.42 -9.21 3.98
C HIS A 11 -3.75 -8.78 4.65
N CYS A 12 -3.68 -7.94 5.68
CA CYS A 12 -4.81 -7.24 6.30
C CYS A 12 -4.44 -5.77 6.62
N ALA A 13 -5.45 -4.94 6.91
CA ALA A 13 -5.29 -3.51 7.16
C ALA A 13 -4.39 -3.21 8.38
N LYS A 14 -4.50 -4.02 9.45
CA LYS A 14 -3.65 -3.93 10.64
C LYS A 14 -2.16 -4.09 10.29
N CYS A 15 -1.83 -5.06 9.42
CA CYS A 15 -0.47 -5.21 8.88
C CYS A 15 -0.06 -4.05 7.97
N GLU A 16 -0.99 -3.41 7.24
CA GLU A 16 -0.69 -2.18 6.48
C GLU A 16 -0.28 -1.05 7.42
N ILE A 17 -1.00 -0.86 8.52
CA ILE A 17 -0.72 0.20 9.49
C ILE A 17 0.68 0.03 10.10
N LYS A 18 1.03 -1.20 10.52
CA LYS A 18 2.30 -1.47 11.22
C LYS A 18 3.50 -1.62 10.28
N TRP A 19 3.33 -2.28 9.14
CA TRP A 19 4.45 -2.73 8.30
C TRP A 19 4.53 -2.04 6.94
N SER A 20 3.62 -1.12 6.63
CA SER A 20 3.77 -0.28 5.45
C SER A 20 5.03 0.58 5.57
N THR A 21 5.86 0.62 4.52
CA THR A 21 7.05 1.47 4.47
C THR A 21 6.74 2.95 4.65
N ARG A 22 5.49 3.36 4.43
CA ARG A 22 5.01 4.73 4.64
C ARG A 22 4.85 5.11 6.11
N ASN A 23 4.56 4.12 6.95
CA ASN A 23 4.26 4.31 8.36
C ASN A 23 5.46 3.98 9.25
N GLN A 24 6.54 3.45 8.66
CA GLN A 24 7.77 3.14 9.37
C GLN A 24 8.72 4.34 9.35
N GLU A 25 9.08 4.78 10.55
CA GLU A 25 10.09 5.82 10.73
C GLU A 25 11.46 5.37 10.20
N GLY A 26 12.19 6.29 9.57
CA GLY A 26 13.54 6.03 9.06
C GLY A 26 13.64 5.16 7.79
N VAL A 27 12.54 4.56 7.30
CA VAL A 27 12.56 3.71 6.09
C VAL A 27 12.67 4.54 4.81
N GLY A 28 12.38 5.84 4.90
CA GLY A 28 12.16 6.70 3.74
C GLY A 28 10.96 6.20 2.92
N THR A 29 10.51 6.96 1.94
CA THR A 29 9.46 6.51 1.00
C THR A 29 9.99 5.45 0.02
N THR A 30 10.78 4.50 0.52
CA THR A 30 11.39 3.42 -0.25
C THR A 30 10.29 2.46 -0.69
N LEU A 31 10.34 2.15 -1.99
CA LEU A 31 9.29 1.40 -2.68
C LEU A 31 9.41 -0.11 -2.44
N GLY A 32 10.50 -0.57 -1.82
CA GLY A 32 10.85 -1.98 -1.72
C GLY A 32 11.32 -2.61 -3.04
N GLU A 33 11.42 -1.83 -4.12
CA GLU A 33 11.68 -2.33 -5.49
C GLU A 33 13.17 -2.45 -5.87
N GLU A 34 14.06 -2.32 -4.88
CA GLU A 34 15.52 -2.36 -5.14
C GLU A 34 15.92 -3.71 -5.74
N VAL A 35 15.31 -4.81 -5.27
CA VAL A 35 15.56 -6.18 -5.74
C VAL A 35 15.05 -6.36 -7.17
N GLU A 36 13.84 -5.88 -7.46
CA GLU A 36 13.22 -5.97 -8.79
C GLU A 36 13.98 -5.15 -9.84
N GLN A 37 14.59 -4.03 -9.45
CA GLN A 37 15.45 -3.25 -10.34
C GLN A 37 16.72 -4.01 -10.71
N VAL A 38 17.37 -4.65 -9.73
CA VAL A 38 18.57 -5.47 -9.97
C VAL A 38 18.19 -6.69 -10.82
N ASN A 39 17.10 -7.37 -10.50
CA ASN A 39 16.62 -8.52 -11.28
C ASN A 39 16.31 -8.12 -12.72
N SER A 40 15.61 -7.01 -12.95
CA SER A 40 15.32 -6.50 -14.29
C SER A 40 16.58 -6.18 -15.11
N PHE A 41 17.66 -5.76 -14.45
CA PHE A 41 18.93 -5.55 -15.11
C PHE A 41 19.61 -6.84 -15.49
N LEU A 42 19.76 -7.75 -14.53
CA LEU A 42 20.42 -9.03 -14.75
C LEU A 42 19.69 -9.86 -15.80
N SER A 43 18.35 -9.80 -15.85
CA SER A 43 17.56 -10.40 -16.93
C SER A 43 17.93 -9.89 -18.33
N ARG A 44 18.28 -8.60 -18.47
CA ARG A 44 18.75 -8.07 -19.77
C ARG A 44 20.16 -8.52 -20.10
N CYS A 45 21.06 -8.60 -19.11
CA CYS A 45 22.40 -9.17 -19.29
C CYS A 45 22.35 -10.66 -19.66
N ALA A 46 21.32 -11.39 -19.24
CA ALA A 46 21.14 -12.78 -19.64
C ALA A 46 20.92 -12.94 -21.16
N LEU A 47 20.35 -11.94 -21.84
CA LEU A 47 20.14 -11.98 -23.30
C LEU A 47 21.47 -11.93 -24.06
N THR A 48 22.42 -11.11 -23.62
CA THR A 48 23.73 -10.97 -24.26
C THR A 48 24.71 -12.07 -23.86
N THR A 49 24.44 -12.80 -22.77
CA THR A 49 25.34 -13.83 -22.22
C THR A 49 24.84 -15.26 -22.41
N LYS A 50 23.68 -15.46 -23.06
CA LYS A 50 23.00 -16.76 -23.20
C LYS A 50 23.87 -17.85 -23.85
N TYR A 51 24.60 -17.50 -24.91
CA TYR A 51 25.38 -18.43 -25.72
C TYR A 51 26.87 -18.44 -25.37
N MET A 52 27.26 -17.76 -24.29
CA MET A 52 28.65 -17.72 -23.83
C MET A 52 29.02 -18.99 -23.06
N SER A 53 30.29 -19.38 -23.13
CA SER A 53 30.83 -20.41 -22.22
C SER A 53 30.72 -19.95 -20.77
N LYS A 54 30.65 -20.89 -19.83
CA LYS A 54 30.54 -20.59 -18.39
C LYS A 54 31.57 -19.55 -17.90
N PRO A 55 32.89 -19.66 -18.20
CA PRO A 55 33.86 -18.64 -17.77
C PRO A 55 33.64 -17.28 -18.44
N ALA A 56 33.36 -17.24 -19.75
CA ALA A 56 33.07 -15.99 -20.46
C ALA A 56 31.83 -15.29 -19.92
N ARG A 57 30.78 -16.05 -19.60
CA ARG A 57 29.54 -15.55 -18.99
C ARG A 57 29.80 -14.90 -17.63
N THR A 58 30.55 -15.55 -16.75
CA THR A 58 30.88 -15.00 -15.42
C THR A 58 31.63 -13.67 -15.54
N ASN A 59 32.61 -13.59 -16.45
CA ASN A 59 33.37 -12.37 -16.69
C ASN A 59 32.45 -11.25 -17.20
N MET A 60 31.59 -11.54 -18.17
CA MET A 60 30.68 -10.52 -18.72
C MET A 60 29.63 -10.04 -17.72
N LEU A 61 29.08 -10.93 -16.88
CA LEU A 61 28.17 -10.52 -15.81
C LEU A 61 28.87 -9.60 -14.81
N THR A 62 30.14 -9.87 -14.50
CA THR A 62 30.95 -9.03 -13.62
C THR A 62 31.15 -7.64 -14.21
N VAL A 63 31.53 -7.54 -15.49
CA VAL A 63 31.67 -6.26 -16.21
C VAL A 63 30.34 -5.48 -16.23
N HIS A 64 29.22 -6.16 -16.50
CA HIS A 64 27.90 -5.53 -16.48
C HIS A 64 27.56 -4.98 -15.08
N ALA A 65 27.83 -5.74 -14.01
CA ALA A 65 27.60 -5.31 -12.63
C ALA A 65 28.48 -4.10 -12.26
N MET A 66 29.76 -4.13 -12.61
CA MET A 66 30.67 -2.99 -12.42
C MET A 66 30.16 -1.73 -13.15
N GLY A 67 29.77 -1.86 -14.41
CA GLY A 67 29.20 -0.75 -15.18
C GLY A 67 27.89 -0.22 -14.60
N TRP A 68 27.06 -1.09 -14.00
CA TRP A 68 25.86 -0.66 -13.29
C TRP A 68 26.18 0.14 -12.03
N ASN A 69 27.13 -0.32 -11.22
CA ASN A 69 27.58 0.38 -10.02
C ASN A 69 28.15 1.76 -10.36
N GLU A 70 28.96 1.84 -11.41
CA GLU A 70 29.52 3.11 -11.87
C GLU A 70 28.44 4.08 -12.37
N ARG A 71 27.43 3.59 -13.11
CA ARG A 71 26.27 4.40 -13.48
C ARG A 71 25.46 4.86 -12.27
N LYS A 72 25.29 4.00 -11.24
CA LYS A 72 24.62 4.38 -9.99
C LYS A 72 25.39 5.50 -9.29
N ARG A 73 26.72 5.36 -9.15
CA ARG A 73 27.60 6.37 -8.55
C ARG A 73 27.51 7.70 -9.28
N LYS A 74 27.63 7.72 -10.61
CA LYS A 74 27.53 8.94 -11.42
C LYS A 74 26.17 9.65 -11.32
N ASN A 75 25.10 8.87 -11.19
CA ASN A 75 23.73 9.42 -11.12
C ASN A 75 23.25 9.67 -9.69
N LEU A 76 24.03 9.29 -8.67
CA LEU A 76 23.62 9.36 -7.27
C LEU A 76 23.19 10.77 -6.87
N GLN A 77 24.03 11.77 -7.17
CA GLN A 77 23.74 13.17 -6.88
C GLN A 77 22.41 13.64 -7.48
N ARG A 78 22.15 13.34 -8.76
CA ARG A 78 20.91 13.72 -9.44
C ARG A 78 19.70 13.01 -8.84
N ALA A 79 19.86 11.73 -8.53
CA ALA A 79 18.82 10.94 -7.90
C ALA A 79 18.47 11.46 -6.50
N LEU A 80 19.48 11.83 -5.70
CA LEU A 80 19.29 12.41 -4.36
C LEU A 80 18.61 13.77 -4.43
N CYS A 81 19.10 14.71 -5.25
CA CYS A 81 18.49 16.03 -5.39
C CYS A 81 17.04 15.93 -5.88
N SER A 82 16.79 15.12 -6.92
CA SER A 82 15.43 14.91 -7.44
C SER A 82 14.50 14.32 -6.39
N ARG A 83 14.95 13.33 -5.62
CA ARG A 83 14.17 12.76 -4.51
C ARG A 83 13.90 13.78 -3.41
N PHE A 84 14.90 14.57 -3.04
CA PHE A 84 14.75 15.62 -2.02
C PHE A 84 13.70 16.65 -2.44
N SER A 85 13.81 17.22 -3.64
CA SER A 85 12.81 18.18 -4.15
C SER A 85 11.40 17.58 -4.19
N LYS A 86 11.27 16.31 -4.60
CA LYS A 86 9.97 15.62 -4.60
C LYS A 86 9.42 15.46 -3.18
N ILE A 87 10.25 15.08 -2.22
CA ILE A 87 9.84 14.91 -0.82
C ILE A 87 9.39 16.25 -0.22
N VAL A 88 10.14 17.32 -0.44
CA VAL A 88 9.77 18.67 0.04
C VAL A 88 8.40 19.10 -0.50
N ASN A 89 8.16 18.93 -1.80
CA ASN A 89 6.86 19.25 -2.40
C ASN A 89 5.73 18.35 -1.86
N ASN A 90 6.02 17.07 -1.64
CA ASN A 90 5.06 16.13 -1.07
C ASN A 90 4.70 16.51 0.37
N ILE A 91 5.67 16.91 1.19
CA ILE A 91 5.45 17.39 2.57
C ILE A 91 4.54 18.61 2.54
N LYS A 92 4.88 19.63 1.73
CA LYS A 92 4.04 20.83 1.59
C LYS A 92 2.59 20.50 1.20
N THR A 93 2.42 19.61 0.22
CA THR A 93 1.11 19.20 -0.25
C THR A 93 0.37 18.36 0.79
N ALA A 94 1.06 17.49 1.53
CA ALA A 94 0.47 16.68 2.59
C ALA A 94 0.02 17.55 3.76
N SER A 95 0.86 18.47 4.24
CA SER A 95 0.52 19.43 5.30
C SER A 95 -0.70 20.27 4.93
N LEU A 96 -0.75 20.84 3.72
CA LEU A 96 -1.91 21.62 3.28
C LEU A 96 -3.20 20.81 3.25
N ASN A 97 -3.14 19.57 2.75
CA ASN A 97 -4.32 18.71 2.73
C ASN A 97 -4.76 18.31 4.13
N LEU A 98 -3.80 18.07 5.04
CA LEU A 98 -4.08 17.73 6.43
C LEU A 98 -4.75 18.90 7.16
N SER A 99 -4.25 20.13 7.03
CA SER A 99 -4.88 21.32 7.60
C SER A 99 -6.31 21.52 7.09
N LYS A 100 -6.53 21.36 5.77
CA LYS A 100 -7.89 21.43 5.19
C LYS A 100 -8.84 20.38 5.76
N MET A 101 -8.34 19.17 6.03
CA MET A 101 -9.15 18.11 6.64
C MET A 101 -9.42 18.41 8.12
N GLN A 102 -8.44 18.93 8.85
CA GLN A 102 -8.59 19.35 10.25
C GLN A 102 -9.63 20.46 10.39
N GLU A 103 -9.59 21.48 9.52
CA GLU A 103 -10.59 22.55 9.47
C GLU A 103 -12.00 21.99 9.19
N GLY A 104 -12.12 21.08 8.23
CA GLY A 104 -13.41 20.48 7.86
C GLY A 104 -14.06 19.64 8.96
N ILE A 105 -13.25 19.01 9.82
CA ILE A 105 -13.71 18.13 10.91
C ILE A 105 -13.63 18.86 12.28
N GLN A 106 -13.17 20.11 12.31
CA GLN A 106 -12.93 20.88 13.54
C GLN A 106 -12.04 20.13 14.54
N CYS A 107 -10.98 19.51 14.02
CA CYS A 107 -10.07 18.66 14.80
C CYS A 107 -8.81 19.42 15.21
N THR A 108 -8.42 19.34 16.47
CA THR A 108 -7.17 19.90 16.99
C THR A 108 -5.99 18.96 16.74
N ASP A 109 -4.76 19.49 16.79
CA ASP A 109 -3.54 18.69 16.64
C ASP A 109 -3.41 17.60 17.71
N ASP A 110 -3.87 17.86 18.93
CA ASP A 110 -3.79 16.88 20.02
C ASP A 110 -4.81 15.75 19.83
N THR A 111 -6.03 16.06 19.39
CA THR A 111 -7.02 15.04 19.02
C THR A 111 -6.53 14.18 17.87
N LEU A 112 -5.88 14.79 16.88
CA LEU A 112 -5.30 14.05 15.76
C LEU A 112 -4.20 13.08 16.24
N LYS A 113 -3.32 13.50 17.15
CA LYS A 113 -2.28 12.62 17.72
C LYS A 113 -2.90 11.45 18.46
N LEU A 114 -3.92 11.70 19.29
CA LEU A 114 -4.65 10.66 20.02
C LEU A 114 -5.22 9.61 19.06
N TRP A 115 -5.93 10.03 18.01
CA TRP A 115 -6.46 9.10 17.00
C TRP A 115 -5.38 8.29 16.30
N VAL A 116 -4.24 8.91 15.99
CA VAL A 116 -3.11 8.21 15.37
C VAL A 116 -2.56 7.13 16.30
N ASP A 117 -2.46 7.41 17.60
CA ASP A 117 -1.94 6.46 18.57
C ASP A 117 -2.94 5.35 18.87
N GLU A 118 -4.24 5.66 19.00
CA GLU A 118 -5.32 4.66 19.10
C GLU A 118 -5.30 3.67 17.93
N VAL A 119 -5.13 4.17 16.70
CA VAL A 119 -5.07 3.32 15.49
C VAL A 119 -3.81 2.44 15.49
N LYS A 120 -2.68 2.95 16.00
CA LYS A 120 -1.46 2.14 16.16
C LYS A 120 -1.66 1.06 17.21
N GLU A 121 -2.23 1.39 18.36
CA GLU A 121 -2.50 0.44 19.44
C GLU A 121 -3.49 -0.64 19.01
N TRP A 122 -4.57 -0.28 18.32
CA TRP A 122 -5.51 -1.23 17.71
C TRP A 122 -4.79 -2.23 16.78
N ALA A 123 -3.84 -1.75 15.97
CA ALA A 123 -3.04 -2.61 15.11
C ALA A 123 -2.08 -3.53 15.89
N LEU A 124 -1.72 -3.20 17.14
CA LEU A 124 -0.91 -4.03 18.04
C LEU A 124 -1.73 -5.12 18.74
N VAL A 125 -2.93 -4.80 19.23
CA VAL A 125 -3.79 -5.69 20.05
C VAL A 125 -4.08 -7.03 19.36
N THR A 126 -4.17 -7.05 18.04
CA THR A 126 -4.60 -8.24 17.29
C THR A 126 -3.50 -9.29 17.11
N LEU A 127 -2.22 -8.98 17.35
CA LEU A 127 -1.16 -10.00 17.28
C LEU A 127 -1.26 -11.05 18.40
N VAL A 128 -2.03 -10.77 19.45
CA VAL A 128 -2.21 -11.66 20.62
C VAL A 128 -3.43 -12.59 20.47
N LEU A 129 -4.41 -12.25 19.64
CA LEU A 129 -5.73 -12.92 19.58
C LEU A 129 -5.98 -13.80 18.34
N VAL A 130 -5.01 -13.95 17.42
CA VAL A 130 -5.19 -14.76 16.18
C VAL A 130 -5.40 -16.27 16.46
N SER A 131 -5.38 -16.74 17.71
CA SER A 131 -5.62 -18.15 18.04
C SER A 131 -7.07 -18.52 18.37
N THR A 132 -8.06 -17.62 18.30
CA THR A 132 -9.46 -17.98 18.64
C THR A 132 -10.47 -17.40 17.65
N ALA A 133 -10.41 -17.81 16.39
CA ALA A 133 -11.51 -17.59 15.45
C ALA A 133 -12.61 -18.62 15.72
N ILE A 134 -13.71 -18.21 16.36
CA ILE A 134 -14.92 -19.03 16.52
C ILE A 134 -15.70 -18.97 15.18
N PRO A 135 -16.15 -20.11 14.62
CA PRO A 135 -16.96 -20.11 13.40
C PRO A 135 -18.34 -19.50 13.68
N GLY A 136 -18.71 -18.45 12.94
CA GLY A 136 -20.02 -17.76 13.07
C GLY A 136 -19.96 -16.30 13.53
N ASP A 137 -18.77 -15.74 13.68
CA ASP A 137 -18.59 -14.37 14.18
C ASP A 137 -18.97 -13.32 13.11
N VAL A 138 -20.20 -12.79 13.20
CA VAL A 138 -20.71 -11.70 12.35
C VAL A 138 -19.79 -10.46 12.43
N THR A 139 -19.21 -10.21 13.60
CA THR A 139 -18.24 -9.14 13.87
C THR A 139 -16.96 -9.28 13.05
N GLY A 140 -16.35 -10.47 12.97
CA GLY A 140 -15.18 -10.70 12.11
C GLY A 140 -15.46 -10.51 10.61
N LEU A 141 -16.69 -10.77 10.17
CA LEU A 141 -17.11 -10.52 8.79
C LEU A 141 -17.26 -9.02 8.52
N GLN A 142 -17.88 -8.27 9.44
CA GLN A 142 -17.99 -6.81 9.39
C GLN A 142 -16.61 -6.14 9.35
N GLU A 143 -15.71 -6.48 10.28
CA GLU A 143 -14.33 -5.96 10.30
C GLU A 143 -13.63 -6.21 8.96
N SER A 144 -13.82 -7.38 8.37
CA SER A 144 -13.19 -7.68 7.09
C SER A 144 -13.76 -6.86 5.92
N ILE A 145 -15.05 -6.53 5.94
CA ILE A 145 -15.71 -5.69 4.93
C ILE A 145 -15.16 -4.27 5.02
N GLU A 146 -15.10 -3.70 6.23
CA GLU A 146 -14.54 -2.37 6.49
C GLU A 146 -13.08 -2.27 6.05
N ASN A 147 -12.26 -3.25 6.44
CA ASN A 147 -10.85 -3.31 6.08
C ASN A 147 -10.65 -3.35 4.56
N LEU A 148 -11.45 -4.13 3.83
CA LEU A 148 -11.38 -4.20 2.36
C LEU A 148 -11.77 -2.87 1.71
N PHE A 149 -12.82 -2.23 2.19
CA PHE A 149 -13.29 -0.95 1.67
C PHE A 149 -12.29 0.18 1.89
N LEU A 150 -11.76 0.31 3.11
CA LEU A 150 -10.71 1.29 3.44
C LEU A 150 -9.47 1.08 2.58
N SER A 151 -9.02 -0.18 2.44
CA SER A 151 -7.90 -0.54 1.57
C SER A 151 -8.13 -0.10 0.12
N ILE A 152 -9.34 -0.31 -0.43
CA ILE A 152 -9.68 0.11 -1.80
C ILE A 152 -9.65 1.64 -1.93
N ARG A 153 -10.25 2.37 -0.99
CA ARG A 153 -10.28 3.85 -1.00
C ARG A 153 -8.88 4.42 -0.94
N GLN A 154 -8.04 3.94 -0.02
CA GLN A 154 -6.65 4.37 0.09
C GLN A 154 -5.89 4.11 -1.21
N LYS A 155 -5.98 2.89 -1.77
CA LYS A 155 -5.28 2.54 -3.01
C LYS A 155 -5.75 3.38 -4.20
N LYS A 156 -7.05 3.70 -4.31
CA LYS A 156 -7.58 4.64 -5.31
C LYS A 156 -7.05 6.06 -5.13
N HIS A 157 -7.06 6.57 -3.90
CA HIS A 157 -6.58 7.93 -3.61
C HIS A 157 -5.10 8.10 -4.00
N TYR A 158 -4.27 7.10 -3.73
CA TYR A 158 -2.83 7.15 -4.00
C TYR A 158 -2.43 6.73 -5.41
N ILE A 159 -3.33 6.15 -6.23
CA ILE A 159 -2.96 5.59 -7.54
C ILE A 159 -2.33 6.63 -8.48
N TYR A 160 -2.85 7.86 -8.46
CA TYR A 160 -2.38 8.95 -9.31
C TYR A 160 -1.36 9.87 -8.62
N ARG A 161 -1.30 9.87 -7.28
CA ARG A 161 -0.36 10.69 -6.50
C ARG A 161 1.03 10.08 -6.39
N ASP A 162 1.10 8.75 -6.23
CA ASP A 162 2.35 8.09 -5.83
C ASP A 162 2.98 7.24 -6.93
N TYR A 163 2.21 6.86 -7.96
CA TYR A 163 2.67 5.95 -8.99
C TYR A 163 2.82 6.69 -10.33
N ASP A 164 4.03 7.17 -10.62
CA ASP A 164 4.32 7.85 -11.89
C ASP A 164 4.43 6.87 -13.07
N ARG A 165 4.69 5.58 -12.81
CA ARG A 165 4.88 4.56 -13.87
C ARG A 165 3.58 3.85 -14.22
N ASN A 166 3.24 3.81 -15.52
CA ASN A 166 2.05 3.12 -16.05
C ASN A 166 1.93 1.66 -15.60
N LYS A 167 3.04 0.90 -15.58
CA LYS A 167 3.05 -0.49 -15.10
C LYS A 167 2.60 -0.63 -13.64
N LYS A 168 2.97 0.34 -12.78
CA LYS A 168 2.58 0.32 -11.37
C LYS A 168 1.12 0.70 -11.18
N ARG A 169 0.67 1.72 -11.92
CA ARG A 169 -0.76 2.08 -11.97
C ARG A 169 -1.58 0.85 -12.35
N HIS A 170 -1.19 0.15 -13.42
CA HIS A 170 -1.86 -1.08 -13.85
C HIS A 170 -1.91 -2.15 -12.74
N ASN A 171 -0.78 -2.48 -12.11
CA ASN A 171 -0.75 -3.48 -11.03
C ASN A 171 -1.65 -3.10 -9.84
N VAL A 172 -1.66 -1.83 -9.45
CA VAL A 172 -2.53 -1.33 -8.37
C VAL A 172 -3.99 -1.37 -8.79
N THR A 173 -4.33 -0.99 -10.03
CA THR A 173 -5.69 -1.11 -10.59
C THR A 173 -6.17 -2.57 -10.58
N VAL A 174 -5.33 -3.52 -10.99
CA VAL A 174 -5.65 -4.95 -10.95
C VAL A 174 -5.93 -5.41 -9.52
N LYS A 175 -5.11 -5.00 -8.55
CA LYS A 175 -5.34 -5.30 -7.12
C LYS A 175 -6.65 -4.68 -6.62
N ILE A 176 -6.95 -3.45 -6.98
CA ILE A 176 -8.22 -2.79 -6.64
C ILE A 176 -9.40 -3.60 -7.19
N ALA A 177 -9.33 -4.06 -8.44
CA ALA A 177 -10.39 -4.89 -9.04
C ALA A 177 -10.55 -6.23 -8.30
N GLN A 178 -9.46 -6.88 -7.91
CA GLN A 178 -9.49 -8.11 -7.11
C GLN A 178 -10.12 -7.87 -5.72
N GLN A 179 -9.73 -6.80 -5.02
CA GLN A 179 -10.27 -6.47 -3.71
C GLN A 179 -11.76 -6.10 -3.78
N LYS A 180 -12.18 -5.38 -4.82
CA LYS A 180 -13.61 -5.10 -5.06
C LYS A 180 -14.43 -6.38 -5.20
N ARG A 181 -13.97 -7.36 -5.99
CA ARG A 181 -14.66 -8.65 -6.12
C ARG A 181 -14.79 -9.36 -4.78
N ARG A 182 -13.72 -9.40 -3.99
CA ARG A 182 -13.74 -9.99 -2.63
C ARG A 182 -14.68 -9.24 -1.67
N LEU A 183 -14.72 -7.92 -1.74
CA LEU A 183 -15.62 -7.09 -0.92
C LEU A 183 -17.08 -7.45 -1.20
N LEU A 184 -17.45 -7.54 -2.48
CA LEU A 184 -18.82 -7.91 -2.88
C LEU A 184 -19.20 -9.30 -2.39
N GLN A 185 -18.30 -10.28 -2.52
CA GLN A 185 -18.52 -11.64 -2.00
C GLN A 185 -18.73 -11.65 -0.49
N LYS A 186 -17.98 -10.85 0.29
CA LYS A 186 -18.14 -10.78 1.74
C LYS A 186 -19.43 -10.07 2.16
N ILE A 187 -19.85 -9.04 1.42
CA ILE A 187 -21.14 -8.37 1.66
C ILE A 187 -22.29 -9.34 1.41
N GLU A 188 -22.22 -10.15 0.35
CA GLU A 188 -23.21 -11.18 0.07
C GLU A 188 -23.27 -12.22 1.20
N GLN A 189 -22.12 -12.70 1.68
CA GLN A 189 -22.05 -13.59 2.86
C GLN A 189 -22.64 -12.96 4.12
N TYR A 190 -22.42 -11.66 4.33
CA TYR A 190 -22.95 -10.93 5.48
C TYR A 190 -24.47 -10.79 5.41
N ASN A 191 -25.00 -10.40 4.25
CA ASN A 191 -26.44 -10.25 4.02
C ASN A 191 -27.18 -11.60 4.10
N GLN A 192 -26.51 -12.74 3.86
CA GLN A 192 -27.07 -14.08 4.08
C GLN A 192 -27.12 -14.47 5.57
N GLN A 193 -26.24 -13.91 6.41
CA GLN A 193 -26.13 -14.24 7.84
C GLN A 193 -26.89 -13.26 8.76
N SER A 194 -27.10 -12.01 8.33
CA SER A 194 -27.81 -10.98 9.08
C SER A 194 -28.92 -10.37 8.23
N ALA A 195 -30.18 -10.54 8.67
CA ALA A 195 -31.37 -10.02 7.98
C ALA A 195 -31.76 -8.59 8.42
N ALA A 196 -31.19 -8.08 9.52
CA ALA A 196 -31.60 -6.81 10.12
C ALA A 196 -30.94 -5.58 9.46
N ASP A 197 -29.68 -5.69 9.00
CA ASP A 197 -28.89 -4.58 8.47
C ASP A 197 -28.31 -4.90 7.08
N GLN A 198 -29.18 -5.14 6.09
CA GLN A 198 -28.71 -5.46 4.74
C GLN A 198 -27.92 -4.30 4.12
N VAL A 199 -26.70 -4.61 3.65
CA VAL A 199 -25.85 -3.64 2.97
C VAL A 199 -26.18 -3.62 1.48
N ASP A 200 -26.66 -2.48 0.97
CA ASP A 200 -26.88 -2.29 -0.47
C ASP A 200 -25.55 -2.18 -1.23
N VAL A 201 -25.32 -3.17 -2.09
CA VAL A 201 -24.15 -3.26 -2.97
C VAL A 201 -24.03 -2.04 -3.89
N THR A 202 -25.15 -1.51 -4.36
CA THR A 202 -25.19 -0.37 -5.30
C THR A 202 -24.67 0.89 -4.63
N THR A 203 -25.16 1.15 -3.42
CA THR A 203 -24.69 2.23 -2.55
C THR A 203 -23.19 2.08 -2.23
N VAL A 204 -22.70 0.88 -1.91
CA VAL A 204 -21.25 0.67 -1.65
C VAL A 204 -20.41 0.95 -2.88
N GLN A 205 -20.86 0.57 -4.08
CA GLN A 205 -20.15 0.86 -5.33
C GLN A 205 -20.13 2.36 -5.65
N GLN A 206 -21.24 3.06 -5.40
CA GLN A 206 -21.33 4.52 -5.53
C GLN A 206 -20.40 5.21 -4.54
N LYS A 207 -20.40 4.82 -3.26
CA LYS A 207 -19.50 5.35 -2.22
C LYS A 207 -18.01 5.12 -2.54
N LEU A 208 -17.67 3.97 -3.12
CA LEU A 208 -16.32 3.71 -3.61
C LEU A 208 -15.91 4.61 -4.80
N SER A 209 -16.89 5.14 -5.54
CA SER A 209 -16.68 5.94 -6.75
C SER A 209 -16.79 7.43 -6.49
N ALA A 210 -17.52 7.83 -5.45
CA ALA A 210 -17.66 9.20 -4.99
C ALA A 210 -16.33 9.73 -4.41
N LYS A 211 -16.11 11.04 -4.58
CA LYS A 211 -15.00 11.76 -3.95
C LYS A 211 -15.30 12.18 -2.51
N THR A 212 -16.50 11.90 -2.00
CA THR A 212 -16.97 12.37 -0.70
C THR A 212 -16.26 11.62 0.44
N PRO A 213 -15.72 12.33 1.46
CA PRO A 213 -14.98 11.73 2.56
C PRO A 213 -15.88 10.84 3.44
N ASP A 214 -17.11 11.27 3.69
CA ASP A 214 -17.96 10.69 4.73
C ASP A 214 -19.07 9.82 4.15
N SER A 215 -18.74 8.56 3.93
CA SER A 215 -19.79 7.55 3.84
C SER A 215 -19.27 6.24 4.41
N MET A 216 -19.69 5.95 5.64
CA MET A 216 -19.54 4.61 6.22
C MET A 216 -20.31 3.60 5.36
N ILE A 217 -19.82 2.36 5.32
CA ILE A 217 -20.44 1.27 4.53
C ILE A 217 -21.82 0.94 5.10
N TRP A 218 -21.93 0.98 6.43
CA TRP A 218 -23.11 0.57 7.16
C TRP A 218 -24.24 1.61 7.05
N PRO A 219 -25.49 1.16 6.90
CA PRO A 219 -26.65 2.02 7.11
C PRO A 219 -26.63 2.53 8.56
N CYS A 220 -26.81 3.84 8.76
CA CYS A 220 -27.06 4.41 10.08
C CYS A 220 -28.51 4.18 10.49
#